data_AF-A0A3D1M2T9-F1
#
_entry.id   AF-A0A3D1M2T9-F1
#
_cell.length_a   1.000
_cell.length_b   1.000
_cell.length_c   1.000
_cell.angle_alpha   90.00
_cell.angle_beta   90.00
_cell.angle_gamma   90.00
#
_symmetry.space_group_name_H-M   'P 1'
#
loop_
_entity.id
_entity.type
_entity.pdbx_description
1 polymer ?
#
loop_
_entity_poly.entity_id
_entity_poly.type
_entity_poly.pdbx_seq_one_letter_code
_entity_poly.pdbx_strand_id
1 'polypeptide(L)'
;WSERAEIENRAELYENTSALVDDLAGLGTYPAIVSDKDSLRQIMRTAAHEWLHNYWIMKPLGRNMWDSQNMQILNETAADLVGNELGDEAFTILGNDIENAYKYDTFSSSNPHLFTILRETRINVEEMLKNGNIEEAEKYMRKQLWNLKLGGYNIRKLNQAYFAFRGNYAEGPASISPIGSDLRELRDYYSTLGEFIESVSKIGNFEQFHYLLNLKRKEYFLNS
;
A
#
# COMPACT_ATOMS: atom_id res chain seq x y z
N TRP A 1 2.44 -24.40 -2.39
CA TRP A 1 3.70 -23.66 -2.22
C TRP A 1 4.84 -24.12 -3.13
N SER A 2 4.92 -25.39 -3.57
CA SER A 2 6.08 -25.87 -4.36
C SER A 2 6.21 -25.16 -5.72
N GLU A 3 5.11 -24.94 -6.43
CA GLU A 3 5.13 -24.23 -7.72
C GLU A 3 5.62 -22.77 -7.59
N ARG A 4 5.15 -22.04 -6.56
CA ARG A 4 5.64 -20.68 -6.27
C ARG A 4 7.14 -20.67 -6.04
N ALA A 5 7.64 -21.59 -5.21
CA ALA A 5 9.06 -21.70 -4.93
C ALA A 5 9.87 -22.05 -6.19
N GLU A 6 9.34 -22.89 -7.08
CA GLU A 6 10.00 -23.22 -8.35
C GLU A 6 10.08 -22.02 -9.30
N ILE A 7 9.01 -21.21 -9.40
CA ILE A 7 9.02 -19.98 -10.19
C ILE A 7 10.03 -18.98 -9.62
N GLU A 8 10.01 -18.76 -8.30
CA GLU A 8 10.94 -17.86 -7.63
C GLU A 8 12.39 -18.30 -7.79
N ASN A 9 12.69 -19.59 -7.54
CA ASN A 9 14.03 -20.12 -7.69
C ASN A 9 14.53 -19.95 -9.12
N ARG A 10 13.67 -20.19 -10.13
CA ARG A 10 14.04 -19.95 -11.53
C ARG A 10 14.32 -18.47 -11.82
N ALA A 11 13.56 -17.54 -11.24
CA ALA A 11 13.80 -16.11 -11.38
C ALA A 11 15.11 -15.68 -10.68
N GLU A 12 15.41 -16.26 -9.51
CA GLU A 12 16.61 -15.97 -8.72
C GLU A 12 17.90 -16.60 -9.29
N LEU A 13 17.80 -17.48 -10.30
CA LEU A 13 18.96 -17.97 -11.07
C LEU A 13 19.54 -16.89 -12.00
N TYR A 14 18.79 -15.84 -12.30
CA TYR A 14 19.23 -14.75 -13.16
C TYR A 14 19.77 -13.59 -12.31
N GLU A 15 21.04 -13.26 -12.53
CA GLU A 15 21.69 -12.07 -11.95
C GLU A 15 21.61 -12.01 -10.41
N ASN A 16 21.70 -10.80 -9.84
CA ASN A 16 21.57 -10.53 -8.41
C ASN A 16 20.11 -10.19 -8.07
N THR A 17 19.18 -11.04 -8.50
CA THR A 17 17.74 -10.79 -8.43
C THR A 17 17.12 -11.43 -7.19
N SER A 18 16.15 -10.74 -6.59
CA SER A 18 15.29 -11.25 -5.52
C SER A 18 13.89 -11.47 -6.09
N ALA A 19 13.22 -12.58 -5.79
CA ALA A 19 11.90 -12.88 -6.35
C ALA A 19 10.84 -13.15 -5.29
N LEU A 20 9.60 -12.74 -5.57
CA LEU A 20 8.42 -13.04 -4.78
C LEU A 20 7.24 -13.36 -5.71
N VAL A 21 6.65 -14.53 -5.56
CA VAL A 21 5.33 -14.87 -6.13
C VAL A 21 4.27 -14.66 -5.05
N ASP A 22 3.39 -13.71 -5.31
CA ASP A 22 2.31 -13.33 -4.42
C ASP A 22 0.95 -13.53 -5.08
N ASP A 23 -0.10 -13.59 -4.26
CA ASP A 23 -1.47 -13.57 -4.77
C ASP A 23 -1.84 -12.13 -5.14
N LEU A 24 -2.41 -11.98 -6.34
CA LEU A 24 -2.93 -10.71 -6.82
C LEU A 24 -4.35 -10.53 -6.29
N ALA A 25 -4.55 -9.51 -5.45
CA ALA A 25 -5.88 -9.16 -4.93
C ALA A 25 -6.73 -8.47 -6.01
N GLY A 26 -6.12 -7.56 -6.78
CA GLY A 26 -6.75 -6.84 -7.87
C GLY A 26 -5.74 -6.35 -8.90
N LEU A 27 -6.24 -5.97 -10.08
CA LEU A 27 -5.48 -5.32 -11.14
C LEU A 27 -6.37 -4.32 -11.88
N GLY A 28 -5.94 -3.06 -11.91
CA GLY A 28 -6.57 -1.93 -12.59
C GLY A 28 -6.51 -1.97 -14.11
N THR A 29 -6.88 -3.09 -14.74
CA THR A 29 -7.18 -3.16 -16.17
C THR A 29 -8.55 -2.54 -16.49
N TYR A 30 -8.91 -2.47 -17.77
CA TYR A 30 -10.28 -2.14 -18.19
C TYR A 30 -10.91 -3.32 -18.95
N PRO A 31 -11.87 -4.06 -18.35
CA PRO A 31 -12.38 -3.90 -16.98
C PRO A 31 -11.35 -4.29 -15.91
N ALA A 32 -11.52 -3.77 -14.68
CA ALA A 32 -10.68 -4.16 -13.54
C ALA A 32 -10.91 -5.65 -13.20
N ILE A 33 -9.86 -6.31 -12.75
CA ILE A 33 -9.90 -7.70 -12.28
C ILE A 33 -9.75 -7.67 -10.77
N VAL A 34 -10.63 -8.38 -10.05
CA VAL A 34 -10.60 -8.49 -8.59
C VAL A 34 -10.73 -9.97 -8.22
N SER A 35 -9.95 -10.44 -7.26
CA SER A 35 -10.03 -11.81 -6.77
C SER A 35 -11.31 -12.07 -6.00
N ASP A 36 -11.89 -13.25 -6.16
CA ASP A 36 -13.07 -13.73 -5.44
C ASP A 36 -12.71 -14.53 -4.16
N LYS A 37 -11.43 -14.55 -3.78
CA LYS A 37 -10.92 -15.39 -2.68
C LYS A 37 -11.00 -14.73 -1.30
N ASP A 38 -11.24 -13.42 -1.26
CA ASP A 38 -11.30 -12.66 -0.01
C ASP A 38 -12.74 -12.50 0.52
N SER A 39 -12.88 -11.90 1.70
CA SER A 39 -14.20 -11.57 2.25
C SER A 39 -14.90 -10.53 1.37
N LEU A 40 -16.25 -10.51 1.37
CA LEU A 40 -17.03 -9.54 0.59
C LEU A 40 -16.58 -8.10 0.85
N ARG A 41 -16.32 -7.73 2.11
CA ARG A 41 -15.80 -6.40 2.47
C ARG A 41 -14.47 -6.11 1.76
N GLN A 42 -13.53 -7.05 1.77
CA GLN A 42 -12.26 -6.85 1.09
C GLN A 42 -12.44 -6.79 -0.44
N ILE A 43 -13.31 -7.62 -1.01
CA ILE A 43 -13.63 -7.55 -2.45
C ILE A 43 -14.14 -6.15 -2.80
N MET A 44 -15.01 -5.55 -1.98
CA MET A 44 -15.51 -4.20 -2.21
C MET A 44 -14.42 -3.14 -2.13
N ARG A 45 -13.53 -3.22 -1.12
CA ARG A 45 -12.38 -2.31 -0.98
C ARG A 45 -11.40 -2.42 -2.14
N THR A 46 -11.06 -3.65 -2.53
CA THR A 46 -10.17 -3.92 -3.67
C THR A 46 -10.81 -3.45 -4.98
N ALA A 47 -12.11 -3.70 -5.18
CA ALA A 47 -12.82 -3.20 -6.36
C ALA A 47 -12.82 -1.66 -6.42
N ALA A 48 -13.02 -0.98 -5.28
CA ALA A 48 -12.93 0.47 -5.21
C ALA A 48 -11.51 0.98 -5.50
N HIS A 49 -10.48 0.33 -4.98
CA HIS A 49 -9.06 0.61 -5.28
C HIS A 49 -8.79 0.56 -6.78
N GLU A 50 -9.13 -0.56 -7.44
CA GLU A 50 -8.87 -0.72 -8.87
C GLU A 50 -9.76 0.20 -9.74
N TRP A 51 -10.96 0.54 -9.26
CA TRP A 51 -11.81 1.53 -9.91
C TRP A 51 -11.18 2.94 -9.87
N LEU A 52 -10.53 3.33 -8.78
CA LEU A 52 -9.85 4.62 -8.67
C LEU A 52 -8.70 4.74 -9.67
N HIS A 53 -7.92 3.66 -9.85
CA HIS A 53 -6.90 3.61 -10.90
C HIS A 53 -7.48 3.86 -12.30
N ASN A 54 -8.61 3.22 -12.61
CA ASN A 54 -9.34 3.47 -13.86
C ASN A 54 -9.90 4.91 -13.94
N TYR A 55 -10.41 5.46 -12.85
CA TYR A 55 -10.93 6.82 -12.80
C TYR A 55 -9.82 7.88 -13.00
N TRP A 56 -8.66 7.67 -12.38
CA TRP A 56 -7.52 8.59 -12.44
C TRP A 56 -6.64 8.41 -13.67
N ILE A 57 -6.79 7.33 -14.46
CA ILE A 57 -5.89 7.03 -15.60
C ILE A 57 -5.73 8.19 -16.60
N MET A 58 -6.78 9.02 -16.77
CA MET A 58 -6.75 10.20 -17.64
C MET A 58 -6.52 11.52 -16.89
N LYS A 59 -6.44 11.49 -15.56
CA LYS A 59 -6.22 12.64 -14.69
C LYS A 59 -4.72 12.81 -14.40
N PRO A 60 -4.26 14.01 -14.00
CA PRO A 60 -2.86 14.23 -13.63
C PRO A 60 -2.28 13.19 -12.67
N LEU A 61 -3.03 12.78 -11.63
CA LEU A 61 -2.53 11.82 -10.65
C LEU A 61 -2.21 10.44 -11.25
N GLY A 62 -3.05 9.94 -12.16
CA GLY A 62 -2.84 8.65 -12.82
C GLY A 62 -1.83 8.72 -13.96
N ARG A 63 -1.87 9.78 -14.78
CA ARG A 63 -0.95 9.94 -15.92
C ARG A 63 0.51 10.02 -15.48
N ASN A 64 0.77 10.66 -14.34
CA ASN A 64 2.12 10.89 -13.83
C ASN A 64 2.52 9.86 -12.74
N MET A 65 1.76 8.77 -12.57
CA MET A 65 2.03 7.77 -11.52
C MET A 65 3.46 7.20 -11.61
N TRP A 66 3.95 6.97 -12.83
CA TRP A 66 5.27 6.40 -13.08
C TRP A 66 6.39 7.43 -13.22
N ASP A 67 6.11 8.73 -13.07
CA ASP A 67 7.12 9.77 -13.25
C ASP A 67 8.19 9.77 -12.14
N SER A 68 7.82 9.28 -10.95
CA SER A 68 8.76 9.12 -9.84
C SER A 68 8.25 8.11 -8.80
N GLN A 69 9.15 7.60 -7.98
CA GLN A 69 8.80 6.74 -6.84
C GLN A 69 7.78 7.40 -5.90
N ASN A 70 7.91 8.72 -5.65
CA ASN A 70 6.98 9.44 -4.80
C ASN A 70 5.58 9.54 -5.43
N MET A 71 5.48 9.70 -6.75
CA MET A 71 4.20 9.71 -7.44
C MET A 71 3.53 8.34 -7.45
N GLN A 72 4.31 7.28 -7.61
CA GLN A 72 3.80 5.91 -7.51
C GLN A 72 3.24 5.63 -6.11
N ILE A 73 4.02 5.96 -5.08
CA ILE A 73 3.60 5.81 -3.68
C ILE A 73 2.35 6.67 -3.41
N LEU A 74 2.33 7.93 -3.86
CA LEU A 74 1.19 8.83 -3.66
C LEU A 74 -0.09 8.27 -4.30
N ASN A 75 0.00 7.77 -5.53
CA ASN A 75 -1.13 7.24 -6.25
C ASN A 75 -1.69 5.97 -5.59
N GLU A 76 -0.84 4.96 -5.33
CA GLU A 76 -1.28 3.72 -4.66
C GLU A 76 -1.84 3.99 -3.26
N THR A 77 -1.23 4.91 -2.51
CA THR A 77 -1.70 5.26 -1.16
C THR A 77 -3.03 5.99 -1.21
N ALA A 78 -3.24 6.87 -2.18
CA ALA A 78 -4.54 7.51 -2.38
C ALA A 78 -5.61 6.49 -2.78
N ALA A 79 -5.25 5.50 -3.62
CA ALA A 79 -6.13 4.41 -4.01
C ALA A 79 -6.48 3.52 -2.81
N ASP A 80 -5.52 3.18 -1.94
CA ASP A 80 -5.76 2.41 -0.72
C ASP A 80 -6.71 3.15 0.23
N LEU A 81 -6.39 4.41 0.54
CA LEU A 81 -7.15 5.22 1.51
C LEU A 81 -8.61 5.37 1.06
N VAL A 82 -8.81 5.82 -0.18
CA VAL A 82 -10.14 6.02 -0.73
C VAL A 82 -10.84 4.69 -1.00
N GLY A 83 -10.11 3.68 -1.48
CA GLY A 83 -10.65 2.33 -1.73
C GLY A 83 -11.18 1.69 -0.45
N ASN A 84 -10.49 1.86 0.67
CA ASN A 84 -10.95 1.42 1.98
C ASN A 84 -12.25 2.13 2.41
N GLU A 85 -12.29 3.46 2.34
CA GLU A 85 -13.48 4.24 2.72
C GLU A 85 -14.68 3.94 1.80
N LEU A 86 -14.49 4.02 0.49
CA LEU A 86 -15.54 3.83 -0.50
C LEU A 86 -16.03 2.37 -0.54
N GLY A 87 -15.12 1.41 -0.39
CA GLY A 87 -15.46 -0.01 -0.31
C GLY A 87 -16.27 -0.34 0.94
N ASP A 88 -15.94 0.27 2.08
CA ASP A 88 -16.71 0.14 3.32
C ASP A 88 -18.10 0.77 3.23
N GLU A 89 -18.20 1.95 2.60
CA GLU A 89 -19.49 2.59 2.32
C GLU A 89 -20.35 1.71 1.42
N ALA A 90 -19.78 1.18 0.32
CA ALA A 90 -20.49 0.29 -0.58
C ALA A 90 -20.91 -1.04 0.10
N PHE A 91 -20.05 -1.58 0.97
CA PHE A 91 -20.37 -2.77 1.77
C PHE A 91 -21.56 -2.52 2.71
N THR A 92 -21.64 -1.33 3.29
CA THR A 92 -22.74 -0.89 4.18
C THR A 92 -24.04 -0.68 3.40
N ILE A 93 -23.98 -0.04 2.23
CA ILE A 93 -25.14 0.17 1.35
C ILE A 93 -25.78 -1.17 0.95
N LEU A 94 -24.98 -2.22 0.81
CA LEU A 94 -25.46 -3.58 0.54
C LEU A 94 -26.12 -4.27 1.77
N GLY A 95 -26.26 -3.57 2.89
CA GLY A 95 -26.96 -4.03 4.09
C GLY A 95 -26.09 -4.81 5.09
N ASN A 96 -24.77 -4.69 4.99
CA ASN A 96 -23.85 -5.31 5.95
C ASN A 96 -23.40 -4.31 7.02
N ASP A 97 -22.97 -4.81 8.17
CA ASP A 97 -22.54 -3.99 9.31
C ASP A 97 -21.02 -4.02 9.49
N ILE A 98 -20.40 -2.84 9.54
CA ILE A 98 -18.96 -2.65 9.75
C ILE A 98 -18.57 -2.85 11.22
N GLU A 99 -19.49 -2.72 12.18
CA GLU A 99 -19.17 -2.80 13.62
C GLU A 99 -18.61 -4.17 14.05
N ASN A 100 -18.76 -5.21 13.21
CA ASN A 100 -18.17 -6.54 13.39
C ASN A 100 -16.94 -6.83 12.48
N ALA A 101 -16.41 -5.82 11.77
CA ALA A 101 -15.43 -5.99 10.70
C ALA A 101 -13.99 -6.28 11.15
N TYR A 102 -13.67 -6.17 12.45
CA TYR A 102 -12.38 -6.61 13.01
C TYR A 102 -12.08 -8.11 12.75
N LYS A 103 -13.10 -8.88 12.35
CA LYS A 103 -13.00 -10.30 11.98
C LYS A 103 -12.62 -10.55 10.51
N TYR A 104 -12.61 -9.51 9.66
CA TYR A 104 -12.46 -9.61 8.20
C TYR A 104 -11.31 -8.78 7.62
N ASP A 105 -10.62 -7.98 8.43
CA ASP A 105 -9.37 -7.32 8.01
C ASP A 105 -8.22 -8.32 8.09
N THR A 106 -7.99 -9.06 7.01
CA THR A 106 -6.88 -10.01 6.94
C THR A 106 -5.53 -9.32 6.70
N PHE A 107 -5.45 -8.02 6.39
CA PHE A 107 -4.14 -7.38 6.20
C PHE A 107 -3.96 -5.90 6.58
N SER A 108 -4.90 -5.23 7.25
CA SER A 108 -4.62 -3.86 7.73
C SER A 108 -5.36 -3.51 9.02
N SER A 109 -4.64 -2.83 9.91
CA SER A 109 -5.06 -2.16 11.16
C SER A 109 -5.08 -2.88 12.53
N SER A 110 -4.75 -4.17 12.67
CA SER A 110 -4.88 -4.83 14.01
C SER A 110 -3.65 -5.53 14.57
N ASN A 111 -2.44 -5.33 14.03
CA ASN A 111 -1.25 -5.86 14.68
C ASN A 111 -0.04 -4.89 14.71
N PRO A 112 0.02 -4.01 15.72
CA PRO A 112 1.13 -3.09 15.92
C PRO A 112 2.51 -3.77 15.96
N HIS A 113 2.58 -5.00 16.48
CA HIS A 113 3.84 -5.72 16.61
C HIS A 113 4.40 -6.16 15.25
N LEU A 114 3.54 -6.68 14.37
CA LEU A 114 3.91 -6.99 12.97
C LEU A 114 4.42 -5.74 12.24
N PHE A 115 3.71 -4.63 12.39
CA PHE A 115 4.06 -3.36 11.76
C PHE A 115 5.43 -2.86 12.21
N THR A 116 5.69 -2.85 13.52
CA THR A 116 6.98 -2.47 14.06
C THR A 116 8.11 -3.32 13.49
N ILE A 117 7.95 -4.64 13.49
CA ILE A 117 9.01 -5.55 12.99
C ILE A 117 9.28 -5.31 11.50
N LEU A 118 8.25 -5.20 10.65
CA LEU A 118 8.44 -4.99 9.22
C LEU A 118 9.06 -3.64 8.90
N ARG A 119 8.65 -2.57 9.60
CA ARG A 119 9.25 -1.23 9.46
C ARG A 119 10.71 -1.20 9.90
N GLU A 120 11.02 -1.73 11.08
CA GLU A 120 12.40 -1.84 11.57
C GLU A 120 13.25 -2.68 10.62
N THR A 121 12.67 -3.76 10.10
CA THR A 121 13.36 -4.60 9.11
C THR A 121 13.73 -3.79 7.88
N ARG A 122 12.78 -3.01 7.33
CA ARG A 122 13.00 -2.16 6.16
C ARG A 122 14.10 -1.13 6.40
N ILE A 123 14.09 -0.43 7.54
CA ILE A 123 15.08 0.60 7.87
C ILE A 123 16.50 0.04 7.87
N ASN A 124 16.70 -1.08 8.59
CA ASN A 124 18.02 -1.70 8.70
C ASN A 124 18.49 -2.27 7.35
N VAL A 125 17.57 -2.85 6.56
CA VAL A 125 17.88 -3.36 5.22
C VAL A 125 18.33 -2.25 4.29
N GLU A 126 17.65 -1.10 4.30
CA GLU A 126 18.03 0.06 3.50
C GLU A 126 19.43 0.59 3.85
N GLU A 127 19.78 0.61 5.14
CA GLU A 127 21.14 0.96 5.58
C GLU A 127 22.19 -0.04 5.08
N MET A 128 21.92 -1.34 5.20
CA MET A 128 22.82 -2.39 4.70
C MET A 128 23.01 -2.29 3.18
N LEU A 129 21.93 -2.08 2.43
CA LEU A 129 21.97 -1.92 0.98
C LEU A 129 22.76 -0.69 0.54
N LYS A 130 22.59 0.46 1.22
CA LYS A 130 23.39 1.68 0.94
C LYS A 130 24.89 1.44 1.09
N ASN A 131 25.26 0.55 2.00
CA ASN A 131 26.66 0.15 2.24
C ASN A 131 27.13 -0.98 1.31
N GLY A 132 26.31 -1.45 0.36
CA GLY A 132 26.63 -2.55 -0.55
C GLY A 132 26.55 -3.95 0.09
N ASN A 133 26.04 -4.07 1.31
CA ASN A 133 26.01 -5.32 2.09
C ASN A 133 24.77 -6.16 1.76
N ILE A 134 24.64 -6.59 0.51
CA ILE A 134 23.44 -7.28 0.00
C ILE A 134 23.20 -8.62 0.72
N GLU A 135 24.24 -9.43 0.90
CA GLU A 135 24.11 -10.74 1.54
C GLU A 135 23.68 -10.64 3.00
N GLU A 136 24.20 -9.64 3.73
CA GLU A 136 23.83 -9.40 5.13
C GLU A 136 22.39 -8.88 5.24
N ALA A 137 21.95 -8.02 4.32
CA ALA A 137 20.56 -7.58 4.24
C ALA A 137 19.59 -8.77 4.06
N GLU A 138 19.90 -9.67 3.12
CA GLU A 138 19.11 -10.88 2.86
C GLU A 138 19.11 -11.84 4.06
N LYS A 139 20.25 -12.00 4.73
CA LYS A 139 20.36 -12.80 5.96
C LYS A 139 19.55 -12.19 7.12
N TYR A 140 19.58 -10.88 7.26
CA TYR A 140 18.82 -10.16 8.26
C TYR A 140 17.30 -10.31 8.04
N MET A 141 16.83 -10.19 6.79
CA MET A 141 15.42 -10.45 6.45
C MET A 141 15.00 -11.90 6.74
N ARG A 142 15.83 -12.89 6.45
CA ARG A 142 15.56 -14.29 6.83
C ARG A 142 15.46 -14.48 8.34
N LYS A 143 16.29 -13.79 9.13
CA LYS A 143 16.21 -13.81 10.60
C LYS A 143 14.88 -13.20 11.08
N GLN A 144 14.47 -12.07 10.50
CA GLN A 144 13.22 -11.42 10.87
C GLN A 144 11.99 -12.25 10.46
N LEU A 145 12.06 -12.95 9.32
CA LEU A 145 11.04 -13.92 8.93
C LEU A 145 10.85 -15.02 9.97
N TRP A 146 11.95 -15.54 10.55
CA TRP A 146 11.87 -16.52 11.63
C TRP A 146 11.24 -15.95 12.90
N ASN A 147 11.61 -14.72 13.29
CA ASN A 147 10.98 -14.04 14.41
C ASN A 147 9.46 -13.89 14.21
N LEU A 148 9.05 -13.50 13.01
CA LEU A 148 7.64 -13.34 12.66
C LEU A 148 6.90 -14.69 12.70
N LYS A 149 7.49 -15.76 12.15
CA LYS A 149 6.90 -17.10 12.22
C LYS A 149 6.75 -17.61 13.66
N LEU A 150 7.75 -17.38 14.51
CA LEU A 150 7.69 -17.72 15.94
C LEU A 150 6.60 -16.93 16.68
N GLY A 151 6.35 -15.69 16.25
CA GLY A 151 5.25 -14.84 16.74
C GLY A 151 3.87 -15.19 16.19
N GLY A 152 3.73 -16.25 15.38
CA GLY A 152 2.46 -16.70 14.81
C GLY A 152 2.07 -16.02 13.49
N TYR A 153 2.94 -15.21 12.89
CA TYR A 153 2.67 -14.58 11.60
C TYR A 153 2.94 -15.52 10.43
N ASN A 154 1.97 -15.65 9.54
CA ASN A 154 2.09 -16.49 8.35
C ASN A 154 2.66 -15.72 7.16
N ILE A 155 3.92 -15.29 7.26
CA ILE A 155 4.67 -14.74 6.12
C ILE A 155 5.47 -15.86 5.49
N ARG A 156 5.32 -16.05 4.16
CA ARG A 156 6.07 -17.09 3.46
C ARG A 156 7.53 -16.73 3.24
N LYS A 157 7.77 -15.54 2.67
CA LYS A 157 9.07 -15.07 2.19
C LYS A 157 9.20 -13.60 2.53
N LEU A 158 10.38 -13.21 3.04
CA LEU A 158 10.76 -11.84 3.36
C LEU A 158 12.15 -11.63 2.77
N ASN A 159 12.22 -10.83 1.70
CA ASN A 159 13.40 -10.53 0.90
C ASN A 159 13.23 -9.15 0.25
N GLN A 160 14.17 -8.72 -0.60
CA GLN A 160 14.04 -7.42 -1.26
C GLN A 160 12.77 -7.31 -2.12
N ALA A 161 12.39 -8.38 -2.83
CA ALA A 161 11.16 -8.39 -3.64
C ALA A 161 9.90 -8.19 -2.80
N TYR A 162 9.86 -8.73 -1.58
CA TYR A 162 8.78 -8.48 -0.63
C TYR A 162 8.64 -7.00 -0.32
N PHE A 163 9.73 -6.31 0.01
CA PHE A 163 9.67 -4.87 0.31
C PHE A 163 9.40 -4.02 -0.93
N ALA A 164 9.85 -4.44 -2.11
CA ALA A 164 9.52 -3.76 -3.36
C ALA A 164 8.02 -3.86 -3.70
N PHE A 165 7.38 -5.01 -3.45
CA PHE A 165 5.97 -5.22 -3.79
C PHE A 165 5.01 -4.77 -2.67
N ARG A 166 5.28 -5.14 -1.41
CA ARG A 166 4.43 -4.84 -0.25
C ARG A 166 4.81 -3.57 0.51
N GLY A 167 5.96 -2.96 0.20
CA GLY A 167 6.45 -1.75 0.88
C GLY A 167 6.14 -0.42 0.18
N ASN A 168 5.61 -0.45 -1.04
CA ASN A 168 5.23 0.77 -1.78
C ASN A 168 3.92 1.41 -1.30
N TYR A 169 3.08 0.65 -0.59
CA TYR A 169 1.87 1.19 0.04
C TYR A 169 2.29 2.06 1.23
N ALA A 170 2.09 3.39 1.18
CA ALA A 170 2.58 4.26 2.25
C ALA A 170 1.86 4.03 3.59
N GLU A 171 0.71 3.36 3.57
CA GLU A 171 -0.03 2.91 4.75
C GLU A 171 0.41 1.51 5.23
N GLY A 172 1.26 0.83 4.47
CA GLY A 172 1.67 -0.53 4.76
C GLY A 172 2.64 -0.65 5.95
N PRO A 173 2.67 -1.83 6.63
CA PRO A 173 3.60 -2.18 7.71
C PRO A 173 5.05 -1.75 7.50
N ALA A 174 5.52 -1.83 6.26
CA ALA A 174 6.91 -1.66 5.89
C ALA A 174 7.23 -0.24 5.38
N SER A 175 6.22 0.63 5.25
CA SER A 175 6.43 1.98 4.75
C SER A 175 7.22 2.82 5.75
N ILE A 176 8.19 3.56 5.22
CA ILE A 176 8.91 4.62 5.93
C ILE A 176 8.59 6.01 5.36
N SER A 177 7.72 6.09 4.36
CA SER A 177 7.35 7.33 3.67
C SER A 177 6.34 8.15 4.48
N PRO A 178 6.50 9.48 4.60
CA PRO A 178 5.50 10.35 5.27
C PRO A 178 4.21 10.52 4.45
N ILE A 179 4.20 10.09 3.18
CA ILE A 179 3.10 10.30 2.24
C ILE A 179 1.75 9.78 2.78
N GLY A 180 1.74 8.64 3.48
CA GLY A 180 0.52 8.08 4.05
C GLY A 180 -0.08 8.95 5.15
N SER A 181 0.74 9.47 6.07
CA SER A 181 0.26 10.41 7.10
C SER A 181 -0.17 11.75 6.49
N ASP A 182 0.59 12.25 5.51
CA ASP A 182 0.28 13.51 4.84
C ASP A 182 -1.02 13.42 4.02
N LEU A 183 -1.31 12.26 3.38
CA LEU A 183 -2.55 12.03 2.65
C LEU A 183 -3.76 11.91 3.59
N ARG A 184 -3.62 11.24 4.74
CA ARG A 184 -4.68 11.17 5.75
C ARG A 184 -4.99 12.56 6.31
N GLU A 185 -3.96 13.33 6.63
CA GLU A 185 -4.16 14.73 7.03
C GLU A 185 -4.84 15.52 5.91
N LEU A 186 -4.41 15.34 4.65
CA LEU A 186 -5.06 16.00 3.52
C LEU A 186 -6.55 15.64 3.43
N ARG A 187 -6.88 14.36 3.62
CA ARG A 187 -8.26 13.82 3.62
C ARG A 187 -9.14 14.45 4.70
N ASP A 188 -8.59 14.75 5.87
CA ASP A 188 -9.32 15.35 7.00
C ASP A 188 -9.80 16.79 6.72
N TYR A 189 -9.19 17.49 5.75
CA TYR A 189 -9.61 18.83 5.36
C TYR A 189 -10.83 18.87 4.41
N TYR A 190 -11.35 17.72 3.96
CA TYR A 190 -12.50 17.64 3.05
C TYR A 190 -13.73 17.07 3.75
N SER A 191 -14.87 17.73 3.53
CA SER A 191 -16.15 17.33 4.10
C SER A 191 -16.67 16.03 3.51
N THR A 192 -16.38 15.79 2.22
CA THR A 192 -16.83 14.59 1.51
C THR A 192 -15.67 13.86 0.84
N LEU A 193 -15.81 12.54 0.72
CA LEU A 193 -14.83 11.71 0.02
C LEU A 193 -14.73 12.08 -1.47
N GLY A 194 -15.85 12.47 -2.10
CA GLY A 194 -15.88 12.90 -3.50
C GLY A 194 -15.03 14.15 -3.77
N GLU A 195 -15.13 15.17 -2.91
CA GLU A 195 -14.31 16.39 -3.03
C GLU A 195 -12.81 16.08 -2.87
N PHE A 196 -12.46 15.17 -1.94
CA PHE A 196 -11.10 14.71 -1.77
C PHE A 196 -10.59 14.00 -3.04
N ILE A 197 -11.33 13.02 -3.58
CA ILE A 197 -11.00 12.29 -4.81
C ILE A 197 -10.77 13.26 -5.98
N GLU A 198 -11.67 14.23 -6.16
CA GLU A 198 -11.54 15.20 -7.25
C GLU A 198 -10.30 16.08 -7.06
N SER A 199 -10.02 16.50 -5.82
CA SER A 199 -8.86 17.35 -5.53
C SER A 199 -7.54 16.61 -5.76
N VAL A 200 -7.39 15.39 -5.24
CA VAL A 200 -6.14 14.62 -5.43
C VAL A 200 -5.92 14.26 -6.90
N SER A 201 -6.99 14.06 -7.68
CA SER A 201 -6.88 13.74 -9.11
C SER A 201 -6.13 14.80 -9.92
N LYS A 202 -6.11 16.06 -9.44
CA LYS A 202 -5.48 17.21 -10.12
C LYS A 202 -3.97 17.31 -9.85
N ILE A 203 -3.44 16.52 -8.92
CA ILE A 203 -2.01 16.51 -8.57
C ILE A 203 -1.22 15.82 -9.68
N GLY A 204 -0.40 16.57 -10.41
CA GLY A 204 0.46 16.05 -11.47
C GLY A 204 1.90 15.76 -11.03
N ASN A 205 2.34 16.26 -9.88
CA ASN A 205 3.67 15.98 -9.35
C ASN A 205 3.70 16.11 -7.82
N PHE A 206 4.81 15.67 -7.22
CA PHE A 206 4.95 15.60 -5.77
C PHE A 206 4.99 16.98 -5.09
N GLU A 207 5.50 18.01 -5.76
CA GLU A 207 5.52 19.37 -5.22
C GLU A 207 4.11 19.96 -5.12
N GLN A 208 3.25 19.66 -6.10
CA GLN A 208 1.84 20.07 -6.09
C GLN A 208 1.07 19.43 -4.93
N PHE A 209 1.38 18.17 -4.58
CA PHE A 209 0.80 17.52 -3.40
C PHE A 209 1.16 18.28 -2.12
N HIS A 210 2.45 18.56 -1.89
CA HIS A 210 2.89 19.31 -0.72
C HIS A 210 2.35 20.74 -0.70
N TYR A 211 2.28 21.40 -1.84
CA TYR A 211 1.69 22.73 -1.96
C TYR A 211 0.22 22.73 -1.52
N LEU A 212 -0.57 21.77 -2.02
CA LEU A 212 -1.98 21.61 -1.65
C LEU A 212 -2.16 21.35 -0.14
N LEU A 213 -1.36 20.44 0.42
CA LEU A 213 -1.41 20.15 1.85
C LEU A 213 -1.08 21.38 2.70
N ASN A 214 -0.03 22.12 2.34
CA ASN A 214 0.37 23.33 3.06
C ASN A 214 -0.65 24.46 2.92
N LEU A 215 -1.33 24.58 1.77
CA LEU A 215 -2.46 25.48 1.62
C LEU A 215 -3.59 25.13 2.59
N LYS A 216 -3.96 23.86 2.68
CA LYS A 216 -5.02 23.40 3.60
C LYS A 216 -4.66 23.62 5.07
N ARG A 217 -3.41 23.33 5.46
CA ARG A 217 -2.88 23.67 6.79
C ARG A 217 -3.05 25.17 7.11
N LYS A 218 -2.71 26.04 6.15
CA LYS A 218 -2.83 27.49 6.32
C LYS A 218 -4.29 27.94 6.41
N GLU A 219 -5.17 27.42 5.55
CA GLU A 219 -6.60 27.71 5.58
C GLU A 219 -7.22 27.29 6.92
N TYR A 220 -6.87 26.10 7.41
CA TYR A 220 -7.33 25.59 8.70
C TYR A 220 -6.87 26.50 9.85
N PHE A 221 -5.57 26.85 9.90
CA PHE A 221 -5.02 27.72 10.93
C PHE A 221 -5.65 29.13 10.96
N LEU A 222 -6.06 29.67 9.82
CA LEU A 222 -6.72 30.97 9.75
C LEU A 222 -8.20 30.93 10.19
N ASN A 223 -8.82 29.75 10.12
CA ASN A 223 -10.24 29.55 10.42
C ASN A 223 -10.47 28.87 11.79
N SER A 224 -9.41 28.47 12.48
CA SER A 224 -9.40 27.92 13.85
C SER A 224 -9.20 29.02 14.90
#